data_AF-R6PLH1-F1
#
_entry.id   AF-R6PLH1-F1
#
_cell.length_a   1.000
_cell.length_b   1.000
_cell.length_c   1.000
_cell.angle_alpha   90.00
_cell.angle_beta   90.00
_cell.angle_gamma   90.00
#
_symmetry.space_group_name_H-M   'P 1'
#
loop_
_entity.id
_entity.type
_entity.pdbx_description
1 polymer ?
#
loop_
_entity_poly.entity_id
_entity_poly.type
_entity_poly.pdbx_seq_one_letter_code
_entity_poly.pdbx_strand_id
1 'polypeptide(L)'
;MKCLRIKLTQSSANYRREETVTNKMTYPLPPMSTVIGALHNACGYTETHPMDVSIQGKFESMGKKAYTDYCFLNSTMDDRGILVKMNDSEKLSKAYTRVASAKKTQGNSFRKGITINVENEELLEEYRSLKNLNDEISDFKKNRLKAVLDKLKKSKAKYADLKKKSEKGSDEYNFALRRENRVKGLEKELNKRVKDYELNNYTLPVSKFRSLTTSLKFYEILYGIELIIHISADEDTLNDIYNNVYNIKSIGRSEDFVNVTDAEFVELYDELPEDEIRSEYSSYLGIDTVRDDIVYTKTKKGQAIVGTKYSLNKLYKIENGKRIFEKKRVIYTSEYYIEECSKEHNVFYDGEYIVNLI
;
A
#
# COMPACT_ATOMS: atom_id res chain seq x y z
N MET A 1 -20.77 33.82 -7.33
CA MET A 1 -19.71 33.48 -6.34
C MET A 1 -18.45 33.20 -7.14
N LYS A 2 -17.30 33.74 -6.73
CA LYS A 2 -16.05 33.53 -7.46
C LYS A 2 -15.50 32.11 -7.23
N CYS A 3 -15.03 31.46 -8.30
CA CYS A 3 -14.50 30.10 -8.29
C CYS A 3 -13.25 30.04 -9.19
N LEU A 4 -12.32 29.12 -8.89
CA LEU A 4 -11.18 28.86 -9.78
C LEU A 4 -11.50 27.65 -10.67
N ARG A 5 -11.44 27.86 -11.99
CA ARG A 5 -11.61 26.81 -12.99
C ARG A 5 -10.25 26.41 -13.56
N ILE A 6 -9.98 25.11 -13.62
CA ILE A 6 -8.76 24.54 -14.19
C ILE A 6 -9.17 23.52 -15.25
N LYS A 7 -8.69 23.71 -16.48
CA LYS A 7 -8.78 22.71 -17.57
C LYS A 7 -7.43 22.05 -17.72
N LEU A 8 -7.41 20.72 -17.76
CA LEU A 8 -6.17 19.96 -17.89
C LEU A 8 -6.35 18.65 -18.66
N THR A 9 -5.26 18.14 -19.20
CA THR A 9 -5.23 16.87 -19.92
C THR A 9 -4.18 15.92 -19.36
N GLN A 10 -4.43 14.62 -19.50
CA GLN A 10 -3.47 13.56 -19.21
C GLN A 10 -3.49 12.54 -20.34
N SER A 11 -2.32 12.17 -20.86
CA SER A 11 -2.23 11.12 -21.89
C SER A 11 -2.73 9.78 -21.37
N SER A 12 -2.45 9.49 -20.09
CA SER A 12 -2.96 8.32 -19.40
C SER A 12 -2.97 8.52 -17.89
N ALA A 13 -3.92 7.90 -17.18
CA ALA A 13 -3.93 7.89 -15.72
C ALA A 13 -4.55 6.62 -15.11
N ASN A 14 -4.17 6.32 -13.86
CA ASN A 14 -4.89 5.41 -12.98
C ASN A 14 -5.29 6.15 -11.70
N TYR A 15 -6.58 6.41 -11.54
CA TYR A 15 -7.19 6.94 -10.32
C TYR A 15 -7.57 5.76 -9.43
N ARG A 16 -6.57 5.23 -8.74
CA ARG A 16 -6.64 3.97 -8.00
C ARG A 16 -7.91 3.81 -7.15
N ARG A 17 -8.67 2.74 -7.41
CA ARG A 17 -9.73 2.28 -6.50
C ARG A 17 -9.14 1.52 -5.33
N GLU A 18 -9.27 2.10 -4.13
CA GLU A 18 -8.63 1.66 -2.89
C GLU A 18 -9.05 0.23 -2.50
N GLU A 19 -10.30 -0.14 -2.77
CA GLU A 19 -10.89 -1.43 -2.43
C GLU A 19 -10.38 -2.60 -3.32
N THR A 20 -9.66 -2.31 -4.41
CA THR A 20 -9.29 -3.32 -5.41
C THR A 20 -7.87 -3.81 -5.23
N VAL A 21 -7.68 -4.97 -4.59
CA VAL A 21 -6.33 -5.47 -4.21
C VAL A 21 -5.66 -6.28 -5.33
N THR A 22 -6.40 -7.18 -5.97
CA THR A 22 -5.83 -8.14 -6.94
C THR A 22 -5.54 -7.48 -8.30
N ASN A 23 -6.58 -6.98 -8.96
CA ASN A 23 -6.43 -6.18 -10.17
C ASN A 23 -6.56 -4.72 -9.80
N LYS A 24 -5.67 -3.90 -10.34
CA LYS A 24 -5.59 -2.51 -9.96
C LYS A 24 -6.54 -1.68 -10.79
N MET A 25 -7.77 -1.52 -10.29
CA MET A 25 -8.83 -0.80 -10.99
C MET A 25 -8.72 0.71 -10.80
N THR A 26 -9.35 1.44 -11.72
CA THR A 26 -9.39 2.91 -11.72
C THR A 26 -10.81 3.43 -11.57
N TYR A 27 -10.98 4.57 -10.93
CA TYR A 27 -12.18 5.38 -11.07
C TYR A 27 -12.20 6.03 -12.46
N PRO A 28 -13.39 6.38 -13.00
CA PRO A 28 -13.52 7.01 -14.32
C PRO A 28 -13.06 8.48 -14.34
N LEU A 29 -13.03 9.13 -13.18
CA LEU A 29 -12.50 10.48 -12.93
C LEU A 29 -11.68 10.43 -11.63
N PRO A 30 -10.79 11.41 -11.35
CA PRO A 30 -10.02 11.40 -10.12
C PRO A 30 -10.93 11.65 -8.90
N PRO A 31 -10.79 10.90 -7.79
CA PRO A 31 -11.45 11.24 -6.53
C PRO A 31 -11.08 12.64 -6.04
N MET A 32 -11.98 13.29 -5.30
CA MET A 32 -11.75 14.61 -4.69
C MET A 32 -10.43 14.66 -3.92
N SER A 33 -10.15 13.67 -3.07
CA SER A 33 -8.88 13.57 -2.33
C SER A 33 -7.63 13.54 -3.22
N THR A 34 -7.73 12.96 -4.42
CA THR A 34 -6.61 12.92 -5.37
C THR A 34 -6.38 14.30 -5.99
N VAL A 35 -7.45 15.00 -6.35
CA VAL A 35 -7.38 16.38 -6.86
C VAL A 35 -6.86 17.33 -5.78
N ILE A 36 -7.50 17.36 -4.62
CA ILE A 36 -7.12 18.22 -3.48
C ILE A 36 -5.66 17.95 -3.07
N GLY A 37 -5.26 16.67 -3.00
CA GLY A 37 -3.88 16.32 -2.69
C GLY A 37 -2.87 16.81 -3.74
N ALA A 38 -3.24 16.81 -5.02
CA ALA A 38 -2.39 17.35 -6.08
C ALA A 38 -2.26 18.87 -5.97
N LEU A 39 -3.35 19.58 -5.67
CA LEU A 39 -3.37 21.04 -5.45
C LEU A 39 -2.53 21.42 -4.23
N HIS A 40 -2.72 20.74 -3.10
CA HIS A 40 -1.92 20.95 -1.88
C HIS A 40 -0.43 20.73 -2.12
N ASN A 41 -0.07 19.68 -2.87
CA ASN A 41 1.32 19.40 -3.22
C ASN A 41 1.91 20.47 -4.17
N ALA A 42 1.13 20.99 -5.11
CA ALA A 42 1.56 22.06 -6.00
C ALA A 42 1.83 23.37 -5.25
N CYS A 43 1.05 23.66 -4.21
CA CYS A 43 1.20 24.84 -3.35
C CYS A 43 2.21 24.64 -2.21
N GLY A 44 2.70 23.42 -1.98
CA GLY A 44 3.63 23.11 -0.89
C GLY A 44 3.01 23.13 0.51
N TYR A 45 1.69 22.94 0.61
CA TYR A 45 0.99 22.98 1.89
C TYR A 45 1.41 21.85 2.83
N THR A 46 1.61 22.20 4.09
CA THR A 46 1.85 21.25 5.19
C THR A 46 0.62 21.04 6.08
N GLU A 47 -0.36 21.94 5.97
CA GLU A 47 -1.62 21.89 6.69
C GLU A 47 -2.79 21.71 5.71
N THR A 48 -3.94 21.28 6.21
CA THR A 48 -5.11 21.03 5.36
C THR A 48 -5.82 22.36 5.09
N HIS A 49 -5.85 22.78 3.82
CA HIS A 49 -6.70 23.86 3.34
C HIS A 49 -8.04 23.29 2.85
N PRO A 50 -9.17 23.58 3.53
CA PRO A 50 -10.50 23.12 3.11
C PRO A 50 -10.91 23.72 1.77
N MET A 51 -11.51 22.90 0.91
CA MET A 51 -12.06 23.34 -0.37
C MET A 51 -13.15 22.38 -0.83
N ASP A 52 -14.11 22.91 -1.57
CA ASP A 52 -15.09 22.12 -2.32
C ASP A 52 -14.67 22.07 -3.79
N VAL A 53 -14.90 20.93 -4.43
CA VAL A 53 -14.52 20.74 -5.83
C VAL A 53 -15.66 20.18 -6.65
N SER A 54 -15.80 20.67 -7.87
CA SER A 54 -16.57 20.01 -8.93
C SER A 54 -15.60 19.38 -9.90
N ILE A 55 -15.80 18.09 -10.23
CA ILE A 55 -14.88 17.33 -11.08
C ILE A 55 -15.68 16.78 -12.24
N GLN A 56 -15.35 17.27 -13.43
CA GLN A 56 -15.93 16.85 -14.69
C GLN A 56 -14.84 16.42 -15.65
N GLY A 57 -15.19 15.59 -16.62
CA GLY A 57 -14.24 15.18 -17.62
C GLY A 57 -14.74 14.11 -18.58
N LYS A 58 -13.83 13.74 -19.47
CA LYS A 58 -14.00 12.64 -20.42
C LYS A 58 -12.66 11.94 -20.60
N PHE A 59 -12.72 10.70 -21.04
CA PHE A 59 -11.57 9.92 -21.47
C PHE A 59 -11.93 9.19 -22.76
N GLU A 60 -10.95 8.97 -23.63
CA GLU A 60 -11.19 8.32 -24.92
C GLU A 60 -11.41 6.82 -24.77
N SER A 61 -10.60 6.16 -23.93
CA SER A 61 -10.69 4.71 -23.73
C SER A 61 -10.11 4.25 -22.40
N MET A 62 -10.48 3.02 -22.00
CA MET A 62 -9.91 2.33 -20.84
C MET A 62 -9.27 1.02 -21.30
N GLY A 63 -7.98 0.86 -21.02
CA GLY A 63 -7.22 -0.35 -21.33
C GLY A 63 -6.77 -1.11 -20.08
N LYS A 64 -6.31 -2.36 -20.28
CA LYS A 64 -5.70 -3.18 -19.23
C LYS A 64 -4.23 -3.44 -19.54
N LYS A 65 -3.34 -2.97 -18.67
CA LYS A 65 -1.90 -3.22 -18.75
C LYS A 65 -1.51 -4.39 -17.85
N ALA A 66 -1.03 -5.46 -18.46
CA ALA A 66 -0.52 -6.61 -17.73
C ALA A 66 0.81 -6.28 -17.03
N TYR A 67 1.01 -6.81 -15.82
CA TYR A 67 2.29 -6.77 -15.12
C TYR A 67 2.51 -8.06 -14.34
N THR A 68 3.80 -8.37 -14.12
CA THR A 68 4.20 -9.47 -13.25
C THR A 68 4.25 -8.99 -11.82
N ASP A 69 3.44 -9.59 -10.98
CA ASP A 69 3.46 -9.41 -9.54
C ASP A 69 4.40 -10.42 -8.90
N TYR A 70 5.24 -9.93 -7.99
CA TYR A 70 6.29 -10.70 -7.34
C TYR A 70 5.88 -10.92 -5.89
N CYS A 71 5.63 -12.17 -5.52
CA CYS A 71 5.18 -12.56 -4.20
C CYS A 71 6.27 -13.38 -3.49
N PHE A 72 6.86 -12.79 -2.46
CA PHE A 72 7.79 -13.51 -1.58
C PHE A 72 7.01 -14.28 -0.53
N LEU A 73 7.27 -15.58 -0.42
CA LEU A 73 6.65 -16.42 0.60
C LEU A 73 7.32 -16.18 1.96
N ASN A 74 6.52 -16.29 3.02
CA ASN A 74 6.99 -16.15 4.41
C ASN A 74 8.02 -17.23 4.80
N SER A 75 8.02 -18.36 4.10
CA SER A 75 8.95 -19.47 4.29
C SER A 75 9.64 -19.83 2.98
N THR A 76 10.91 -20.20 3.09
CA THR A 76 11.68 -20.76 1.97
C THR A 76 11.23 -22.20 1.72
N MET A 77 10.52 -22.40 0.63
CA MET A 77 10.02 -23.69 0.14
C MET A 77 11.09 -24.41 -0.66
N ASP A 78 11.22 -25.72 -0.45
CA ASP A 78 12.21 -26.54 -1.15
C ASP A 78 11.74 -27.03 -2.53
N ASP A 79 10.43 -27.03 -2.79
CA ASP A 79 9.82 -27.82 -3.87
C ASP A 79 9.10 -26.98 -4.94
N ARG A 80 8.94 -25.67 -4.76
CA ARG A 80 8.09 -24.83 -5.62
C ARG A 80 8.60 -23.39 -5.76
N GLY A 81 8.19 -22.75 -6.85
CA GLY A 81 8.53 -21.36 -7.16
C GLY A 81 9.98 -21.19 -7.61
N ILE A 82 10.52 -20.01 -7.32
CA ILE A 82 11.89 -19.60 -7.65
C ILE A 82 12.63 -19.38 -6.32
N LEU A 83 13.71 -20.11 -6.10
CA LEU A 83 14.64 -19.84 -5.02
C LEU A 83 15.48 -18.62 -5.41
N VAL A 84 15.48 -17.61 -4.56
CA VAL A 84 16.24 -16.37 -4.76
C VAL A 84 17.05 -16.04 -3.51
N LYS A 85 18.18 -15.36 -3.70
CA LYS A 85 18.96 -14.74 -2.63
C LYS A 85 18.75 -13.23 -2.67
N MET A 86 18.20 -12.69 -1.59
CA MET A 86 17.99 -11.27 -1.40
C MET A 86 19.33 -10.58 -1.12
N ASN A 87 19.52 -9.39 -1.71
CA ASN A 87 20.67 -8.54 -1.36
C ASN A 87 20.56 -8.04 0.09
N ASP A 88 19.34 -7.71 0.52
CA ASP A 88 18.99 -7.28 1.86
C ASP A 88 17.79 -8.11 2.34
N SER A 89 17.95 -8.86 3.45
CA SER A 89 16.92 -9.74 4.00
C SER A 89 15.72 -8.99 4.58
N GLU A 90 15.89 -7.71 4.94
CA GLU A 90 14.83 -6.89 5.53
C GLU A 90 13.96 -6.22 4.46
N LYS A 91 14.44 -6.10 3.22
CA LYS A 91 13.77 -5.39 2.14
C LYS A 91 13.26 -6.35 1.07
N LEU A 92 11.94 -6.47 0.96
CA LEU A 92 11.29 -7.17 -0.14
C LEU A 92 11.33 -6.31 -1.40
N SER A 93 12.34 -6.50 -2.23
CA SER A 93 12.54 -5.75 -3.47
C SER A 93 12.84 -6.68 -4.64
N LYS A 94 12.84 -6.13 -5.87
CA LYS A 94 13.28 -6.86 -7.07
C LYS A 94 14.80 -7.04 -7.14
N ALA A 95 15.56 -6.46 -6.20
CA ALA A 95 17.01 -6.60 -6.12
C ALA A 95 17.38 -7.92 -5.42
N TYR A 96 17.20 -9.03 -6.14
CA TYR A 96 17.60 -10.36 -5.73
C TYR A 96 18.34 -11.07 -6.85
N THR A 97 19.14 -12.06 -6.49
CA THR A 97 19.78 -12.97 -7.43
C THR A 97 18.97 -14.26 -7.51
N ARG A 98 18.61 -14.69 -8.71
CA ARG A 98 17.94 -15.98 -8.92
C ARG A 98 18.95 -17.12 -8.71
N VAL A 99 18.55 -18.13 -7.96
CA VAL A 99 19.40 -19.28 -7.61
C VAL A 99 18.97 -20.49 -8.41
N ALA A 100 17.70 -20.86 -8.31
CA ALA A 100 17.12 -21.97 -9.04
C ALA A 100 15.59 -21.85 -9.14
N SER A 101 14.96 -22.52 -10.10
CA SER A 101 13.51 -22.60 -10.22
C SER A 101 13.02 -24.04 -10.32
N ALA A 102 11.87 -24.34 -9.74
CA ALA A 102 11.22 -25.65 -9.89
C ALA A 102 10.71 -25.85 -11.34
N LYS A 103 10.91 -27.02 -11.94
CA LYS A 103 10.43 -27.31 -13.31
C LYS A 103 9.01 -27.88 -13.34
N LYS A 104 8.57 -28.56 -12.28
CA LYS A 104 7.22 -29.16 -12.17
C LYS A 104 6.43 -28.51 -11.05
N THR A 105 5.13 -28.76 -11.02
CA THR A 105 4.25 -28.32 -9.92
C THR A 105 4.53 -29.06 -8.60
N GLN A 106 4.98 -30.32 -8.68
CA GLN A 106 5.27 -31.18 -7.53
C GLN A 106 6.48 -32.08 -7.81
N GLY A 107 7.07 -32.62 -6.74
CA GLY A 107 8.19 -33.58 -6.82
C GLY A 107 9.54 -32.94 -7.13
N ASN A 108 9.70 -31.64 -6.91
CA ASN A 108 10.98 -30.95 -7.04
C ASN A 108 11.68 -30.87 -5.68
N SER A 109 13.00 -30.67 -5.68
CA SER A 109 13.75 -30.35 -4.47
C SER A 109 15.00 -29.54 -4.82
N PHE A 110 15.10 -28.31 -4.32
CA PHE A 110 16.30 -27.48 -4.44
C PHE A 110 17.46 -28.12 -3.67
N ARG A 111 17.19 -28.59 -2.45
CA ARG A 111 18.19 -29.26 -1.61
C ARG A 111 18.77 -30.51 -2.26
N LYS A 112 17.93 -31.37 -2.87
CA LYS A 112 18.36 -32.63 -3.51
C LYS A 112 18.70 -32.50 -5.00
N GLY A 113 18.45 -31.35 -5.63
CA GLY A 113 18.69 -31.16 -7.07
C GLY A 113 17.68 -31.84 -7.98
N ILE A 114 16.50 -32.19 -7.49
CA ILE A 114 15.52 -32.98 -8.24
C ILE A 114 14.61 -32.05 -9.04
N THR A 115 14.61 -32.20 -10.37
CA THR A 115 13.69 -31.50 -11.29
C THR A 115 13.71 -29.97 -11.14
N ILE A 116 14.91 -29.40 -10.94
CA ILE A 116 15.12 -27.95 -10.85
C ILE A 116 15.86 -27.45 -12.09
N ASN A 117 15.74 -26.15 -12.35
CA ASN A 117 16.60 -25.39 -13.24
C ASN A 117 17.56 -24.57 -12.38
N VAL A 118 18.86 -24.80 -12.48
CA VAL A 118 19.85 -24.05 -11.71
C VAL A 118 20.29 -22.85 -12.53
N GLU A 119 20.25 -21.67 -11.91
CA GLU A 119 20.66 -20.40 -12.53
C GLU A 119 21.96 -19.88 -11.91
N ASN A 120 22.22 -20.21 -10.64
CA ASN A 120 23.47 -19.90 -9.96
C ASN A 120 23.87 -21.08 -9.04
N GLU A 121 24.90 -21.83 -9.43
CA GLU A 121 25.35 -23.03 -8.71
C GLU A 121 25.99 -22.68 -7.37
N GLU A 122 26.84 -21.66 -7.31
CA GLU A 122 27.54 -21.24 -6.07
C GLU A 122 26.53 -20.90 -4.95
N LEU A 123 25.49 -20.14 -5.29
CA LEU A 123 24.44 -19.78 -4.34
C LEU A 123 23.55 -20.98 -3.97
N LEU A 124 23.40 -21.95 -4.87
CA LEU A 124 22.66 -23.17 -4.59
C LEU A 124 23.43 -24.07 -3.61
N GLU A 125 24.75 -24.18 -3.78
CA GLU A 125 25.64 -24.89 -2.88
C GLU A 125 25.70 -24.23 -1.50
N GLU A 126 25.74 -22.90 -1.44
CA GLU A 126 25.62 -22.14 -0.18
C GLU A 126 24.30 -22.48 0.52
N TYR A 127 23.17 -22.41 -0.20
CA TYR A 127 21.86 -22.76 0.34
C TYR A 127 21.81 -24.20 0.88
N ARG A 128 22.35 -25.17 0.12
CA ARG A 128 22.42 -26.59 0.54
C ARG A 128 23.29 -26.77 1.78
N SER A 129 24.44 -26.11 1.82
CA SER A 129 25.37 -26.12 2.96
C SER A 129 24.72 -25.59 4.22
N LEU A 130 23.96 -24.48 4.11
CA LEU A 130 23.19 -23.92 5.22
C LEU A 130 22.11 -24.89 5.73
N LYS A 131 21.42 -25.61 4.83
CA LYS A 131 20.45 -26.63 5.22
C LYS A 131 21.12 -27.81 5.95
N ASN A 132 22.28 -28.25 5.49
CA ASN A 132 23.04 -29.32 6.16
C ASN A 132 23.53 -28.86 7.54
N LEU A 133 24.05 -27.64 7.64
CA LEU A 133 24.49 -27.05 8.92
C LEU A 133 23.35 -26.98 9.94
N ASN A 134 22.13 -26.67 9.52
CA ASN A 134 20.97 -26.67 10.42
C ASN A 134 20.65 -28.06 10.98
N ASP A 135 20.80 -29.11 10.18
CA ASP A 135 20.61 -30.49 10.63
C ASP A 135 21.71 -30.87 11.64
N GLU A 136 22.97 -30.51 11.35
CA GLU A 136 24.09 -30.70 12.29
C GLU A 136 23.90 -29.97 13.63
N ILE A 137 23.47 -28.70 13.59
CA ILE A 137 23.15 -27.91 14.78
C ILE A 137 22.01 -28.59 15.57
N SER A 138 20.99 -29.06 14.87
CA SER A 138 19.85 -29.74 15.48
C SER A 138 20.27 -31.04 16.18
N ASP A 139 21.13 -31.84 15.55
CA ASP A 139 21.65 -33.08 16.12
C ASP A 139 22.59 -32.82 17.30
N PHE A 140 23.46 -31.79 17.21
CA PHE A 140 24.29 -31.34 18.32
C PHE A 140 23.44 -30.96 19.54
N LYS A 141 22.36 -30.19 19.31
CA LYS A 141 21.43 -29.76 20.36
C LYS A 141 20.72 -30.93 21.02
N LYS A 142 20.20 -31.87 20.24
CA LYS A 142 19.45 -33.04 20.74
C LYS A 142 20.35 -34.02 21.50
N ASN A 143 21.60 -34.19 21.06
CA ASN A 143 22.50 -35.21 21.58
C ASN A 143 23.51 -34.61 22.59
N ARG A 144 24.55 -33.92 22.10
CA ARG A 144 25.70 -33.49 22.91
C ARG A 144 25.32 -32.41 23.90
N LEU A 145 24.60 -31.37 23.46
CA LEU A 145 24.20 -30.25 24.31
C LEU A 145 23.27 -30.73 25.42
N LYS A 146 22.24 -31.53 25.08
CA LYS A 146 21.31 -32.10 26.06
C LYS A 146 22.04 -32.91 27.13
N ALA A 147 22.96 -33.80 26.74
CA ALA A 147 23.73 -34.60 27.70
C ALA A 147 24.59 -33.74 28.65
N VAL A 148 25.19 -32.66 28.15
CA VAL A 148 25.96 -31.71 28.98
C VAL A 148 25.04 -30.92 29.91
N LEU A 149 23.92 -30.40 29.40
CA LEU A 149 22.93 -29.68 30.20
C LEU A 149 22.33 -30.55 31.31
N ASP A 150 22.07 -31.83 31.04
CA ASP A 150 21.58 -32.78 32.06
C ASP A 150 22.62 -33.01 33.17
N LYS A 151 23.92 -33.11 32.84
CA LYS A 151 25.01 -33.18 33.83
C LYS A 151 25.13 -31.90 34.66
N LEU A 152 24.99 -30.74 34.02
CA LEU A 152 24.99 -29.44 34.72
C LEU A 152 23.77 -29.32 35.64
N LYS A 153 22.59 -29.78 35.22
CA LYS A 153 21.36 -29.81 36.02
C LYS A 153 21.52 -30.70 37.26
N LYS A 154 22.11 -31.89 37.12
CA LYS A 154 22.45 -32.78 38.25
C LYS A 154 23.44 -32.12 39.20
N SER A 155 24.49 -31.48 38.67
CA SER A 155 25.50 -30.78 39.48
C SER A 155 24.89 -29.61 40.25
N LYS A 156 24.01 -28.84 39.61
CA LYS A 156 23.27 -27.73 40.21
C LYS A 156 22.38 -28.20 41.36
N ALA A 157 21.65 -29.31 41.18
CA ALA A 157 20.85 -29.93 42.24
C ALA A 157 21.73 -30.37 43.42
N LYS A 158 22.86 -31.04 43.14
CA LYS A 158 23.83 -31.45 44.18
C LYS A 158 24.31 -30.28 45.04
N TYR A 159 24.72 -29.16 44.43
CA TYR A 159 25.19 -28.00 45.19
C TYR A 159 24.04 -27.25 45.88
N ALA A 160 22.84 -27.23 45.30
CA ALA A 160 21.67 -26.67 45.96
C ALA A 160 21.28 -27.46 47.22
N ASP A 161 21.34 -28.78 47.19
CA ASP A 161 21.09 -29.65 48.35
C ASP A 161 22.20 -29.53 49.40
N LEU A 162 23.46 -29.44 48.98
CA LEU A 162 24.58 -29.18 49.89
C LEU A 162 24.40 -27.85 50.62
N LYS A 163 24.01 -26.79 49.90
CA LYS A 163 23.75 -25.47 50.48
C LYS A 163 22.58 -25.47 51.48
N LYS A 164 21.57 -26.32 51.29
CA LYS A 164 20.44 -26.46 52.23
C LYS A 164 20.82 -27.18 53.52
N LYS A 165 21.81 -28.08 53.47
CA LYS A 165 22.27 -28.88 54.62
C LYS A 165 23.33 -28.18 55.46
N SER A 166 24.02 -27.19 54.91
CA SER A 166 25.07 -26.42 55.62
C SER A 166 24.51 -25.20 56.35
N GLU A 167 25.13 -24.84 57.49
CA GLU A 167 24.83 -23.59 58.19
C GLU A 167 25.19 -22.36 57.35
N LYS A 168 24.33 -21.34 57.39
CA LYS A 168 24.48 -20.14 56.59
C LYS A 168 25.74 -19.38 57.01
N GLY A 169 26.67 -19.21 56.07
CA GLY A 169 27.93 -18.52 56.30
C GLY A 169 29.12 -19.43 56.61
N SER A 170 28.91 -20.75 56.77
CA SER A 170 30.00 -21.71 56.91
C SER A 170 30.84 -21.82 55.63
N ASP A 171 32.07 -22.34 55.75
CA ASP A 171 32.95 -22.57 54.60
C ASP A 171 32.31 -23.47 53.54
N GLU A 172 31.55 -24.48 53.99
CA GLU A 172 30.82 -25.43 53.16
C GLU A 172 29.67 -24.77 52.42
N TYR A 173 28.92 -23.89 53.10
CA TYR A 173 27.87 -23.08 52.49
C TYR A 173 28.44 -22.16 51.41
N ASN A 174 29.52 -21.45 51.72
CA ASN A 174 30.19 -20.53 50.79
C ASN A 174 30.78 -21.28 49.58
N PHE A 175 31.32 -22.49 49.80
CA PHE A 175 31.75 -23.37 48.72
C PHE A 175 30.60 -23.81 47.82
N ALA A 176 29.49 -24.29 48.41
CA ALA A 176 28.30 -24.73 47.68
C ALA A 176 27.70 -23.58 46.85
N LEU A 177 27.60 -22.39 47.42
CA LEU A 177 27.10 -21.18 46.76
C LEU A 177 27.98 -20.78 45.57
N ARG A 178 29.31 -20.74 45.74
CA ARG A 178 30.26 -20.45 44.65
C ARG A 178 30.13 -21.44 43.51
N ARG A 179 30.04 -22.75 43.82
CA ARG A 179 29.91 -23.81 42.82
C ARG A 179 28.55 -23.78 42.11
N GLU A 180 27.45 -23.56 42.83
CA GLU A 180 26.12 -23.41 42.24
C GLU A 180 26.07 -22.23 41.25
N ASN A 181 26.61 -21.08 41.64
CA ASN A 181 26.69 -19.90 40.78
C ASN A 181 27.58 -20.13 39.56
N ARG A 182 28.71 -20.82 39.72
CA ARG A 182 29.57 -21.22 38.59
C ARG A 182 28.83 -22.11 37.60
N VAL A 183 28.07 -23.11 38.09
CA VAL A 183 27.28 -24.00 37.22
C VAL A 183 26.17 -23.22 36.49
N LYS A 184 25.48 -22.29 37.17
CA LYS A 184 24.50 -21.39 36.52
C LYS A 184 25.13 -20.49 35.46
N GLY A 185 26.32 -19.96 35.72
CA GLY A 185 27.08 -19.15 34.76
C GLY A 185 27.43 -19.96 33.51
N LEU A 186 27.98 -21.16 33.69
CA LEU A 186 28.32 -22.06 32.59
C LEU A 186 27.10 -22.46 31.75
N GLU A 187 25.96 -22.78 32.39
CA GLU A 187 24.70 -23.09 31.71
C GLU A 187 24.22 -21.92 30.84
N LYS A 188 24.27 -20.69 31.36
CA LYS A 188 23.90 -19.48 30.60
C LYS A 188 24.85 -19.23 29.44
N GLU A 189 26.16 -19.32 29.67
CA GLU A 189 27.18 -19.08 28.66
C GLU A 189 27.10 -20.10 27.52
N LEU A 190 26.92 -21.39 27.84
CA LEU A 190 26.78 -22.46 26.86
C LEU A 190 25.56 -22.23 25.94
N ASN A 191 24.40 -21.94 26.54
CA ASN A 191 23.18 -21.65 25.79
C ASN A 191 23.32 -20.39 24.93
N LYS A 192 23.99 -19.35 25.45
CA LYS A 192 24.27 -18.13 24.69
C LYS A 192 25.16 -18.45 23.48
N ARG A 193 26.28 -19.16 23.67
CA ARG A 193 27.21 -19.53 22.58
C ARG A 193 26.53 -20.33 21.48
N VAL A 194 25.67 -21.29 21.82
CA VAL A 194 24.94 -22.09 20.82
C VAL A 194 23.94 -21.22 20.05
N LYS A 195 23.22 -20.33 20.74
CA LYS A 195 22.30 -19.38 20.09
C LYS A 195 23.03 -18.41 19.17
N ASP A 196 24.14 -17.83 19.63
CA ASP A 196 24.94 -16.90 18.85
C ASP A 196 25.54 -17.61 17.62
N TYR A 197 25.99 -18.86 17.77
CA TYR A 197 26.48 -19.67 16.65
C TYR A 197 25.39 -19.94 15.62
N GLU A 198 24.21 -20.40 16.05
CA GLU A 198 23.08 -20.65 15.16
C GLU A 198 22.61 -19.37 14.44
N LEU A 199 22.51 -18.27 15.19
CA LEU A 199 22.08 -16.99 14.64
C LEU A 199 23.01 -16.52 13.52
N ASN A 200 24.32 -16.50 13.78
CA ASN A 200 25.30 -15.93 12.85
C ASN A 200 25.65 -16.86 11.68
N ASN A 201 25.66 -18.18 11.90
CA ASN A 201 26.10 -19.14 10.88
C ASN A 201 24.94 -19.76 10.10
N TYR A 202 23.71 -19.73 10.63
CA TYR A 202 22.55 -20.31 9.96
C TYR A 202 21.41 -19.30 9.78
N THR A 203 20.86 -18.76 10.87
CA THR A 203 19.62 -17.96 10.81
C THR A 203 19.76 -16.72 9.94
N LEU A 204 20.83 -15.92 10.12
CA LEU A 204 21.07 -14.73 9.31
C LEU A 204 21.40 -15.09 7.86
N PRO A 205 22.35 -16.00 7.55
CA PRO A 205 22.64 -16.38 6.16
C PRO A 205 21.43 -16.97 5.42
N VAL A 206 20.69 -17.91 6.03
CA VAL A 206 19.55 -18.56 5.38
C VAL A 206 18.38 -17.60 5.20
N SER A 207 18.24 -16.58 6.05
CA SER A 207 17.16 -15.58 5.93
C SER A 207 17.23 -14.76 4.64
N LYS A 208 18.41 -14.68 4.02
CA LYS A 208 18.58 -14.05 2.70
C LYS A 208 17.97 -14.90 1.59
N PHE A 209 17.79 -16.20 1.78
CA PHE A 209 17.15 -17.06 0.80
C PHE A 209 15.64 -17.07 0.98
N ARG A 210 14.91 -16.78 -0.10
CA ARG A 210 13.44 -16.73 -0.12
C ARG A 210 12.89 -17.50 -1.31
N SER A 211 11.64 -17.92 -1.18
CA SER A 211 10.87 -18.46 -2.30
C SER A 211 10.01 -17.35 -2.89
N LEU A 212 10.19 -17.13 -4.18
CA LEU A 212 9.46 -16.17 -4.97
C LEU A 212 8.46 -16.92 -5.87
N THR A 213 7.22 -16.46 -5.87
CA THR A 213 6.22 -16.82 -6.86
C THR A 213 5.84 -15.58 -7.66
N THR A 214 5.46 -15.80 -8.92
CA THR A 214 5.01 -14.72 -9.80
C THR A 214 3.58 -14.96 -10.21
N SER A 215 2.78 -13.89 -10.30
CA SER A 215 1.43 -13.96 -10.84
C SER A 215 1.21 -12.86 -11.88
N LEU A 216 0.34 -13.13 -12.85
CA LEU A 216 -0.09 -12.14 -13.83
C LEU A 216 -1.21 -11.29 -13.22
N LYS A 217 -0.99 -9.98 -13.14
CA LYS A 217 -1.98 -9.02 -12.66
C LYS A 217 -2.17 -7.91 -13.70
N PHE A 218 -3.22 -7.11 -13.52
CA PHE A 218 -3.56 -6.03 -14.45
C PHE A 218 -3.73 -4.69 -13.74
N TYR A 219 -3.35 -3.61 -14.42
CA TYR A 219 -3.81 -2.25 -14.13
C TYR A 219 -4.84 -1.84 -15.16
N GLU A 220 -5.93 -1.21 -14.73
CA GLU A 220 -6.78 -0.43 -15.62
C GLU A 220 -6.16 0.95 -15.82
N ILE A 221 -6.07 1.41 -17.05
CA ILE A 221 -5.48 2.71 -17.40
C ILE A 221 -6.47 3.42 -18.29
N LEU A 222 -6.82 4.66 -17.93
CA LEU A 222 -7.58 5.57 -18.79
C LEU A 222 -6.61 6.25 -19.75
N TYR A 223 -7.02 6.51 -20.99
CA TYR A 223 -6.25 7.20 -22.02
C TYR A 223 -7.01 8.40 -22.58
N GLY A 224 -6.27 9.43 -23.00
CA GLY A 224 -6.84 10.63 -23.63
C GLY A 224 -7.81 11.35 -22.70
N ILE A 225 -7.33 11.72 -21.52
CA ILE A 225 -8.15 12.29 -20.45
C ILE A 225 -8.17 13.80 -20.57
N GLU A 226 -9.37 14.37 -20.48
CA GLU A 226 -9.61 15.80 -20.32
C GLU A 226 -10.44 16.02 -19.04
N LEU A 227 -9.97 16.91 -18.17
CA LEU A 227 -10.63 17.23 -16.91
C LEU A 227 -10.90 18.73 -16.83
N ILE A 228 -12.07 19.05 -16.28
CA ILE A 228 -12.48 20.39 -15.89
C ILE A 228 -12.75 20.33 -14.38
N ILE A 229 -12.02 21.14 -13.64
CA ILE A 229 -12.06 21.16 -12.18
C ILE A 229 -12.40 22.57 -11.73
N HIS A 230 -13.50 22.69 -10.99
CA HIS A 230 -13.90 23.92 -10.32
C HIS A 230 -13.57 23.80 -8.83
N ILE A 231 -12.97 24.85 -8.26
CA ILE A 231 -12.51 24.89 -6.88
C ILE A 231 -13.12 26.09 -6.18
N SER A 232 -13.77 25.83 -5.05
CA SER A 232 -14.28 26.85 -4.13
C SER A 232 -13.54 26.74 -2.80
N ALA A 233 -12.95 27.85 -2.35
CA ALA A 233 -12.21 27.97 -1.10
C ALA A 233 -12.17 29.45 -0.67
N ASP A 234 -11.49 29.76 0.44
CA ASP A 234 -11.15 31.14 0.78
C ASP A 234 -10.24 31.79 -0.28
N GLU A 235 -10.26 33.12 -0.33
CA GLU A 235 -9.58 33.90 -1.37
C GLU A 235 -8.06 33.68 -1.39
N ASP A 236 -7.42 33.57 -0.22
CA ASP A 236 -5.99 33.31 -0.10
C ASP A 236 -5.65 31.93 -0.71
N THR A 237 -6.39 30.89 -0.33
CA THR A 237 -6.23 29.55 -0.87
C THR A 237 -6.43 29.50 -2.39
N LEU A 238 -7.43 30.20 -2.93
CA LEU A 238 -7.68 30.22 -4.38
C LEU A 238 -6.55 30.93 -5.15
N ASN A 239 -6.06 32.07 -4.63
CA ASN A 239 -4.95 32.80 -5.24
C ASN A 239 -3.65 31.98 -5.21
N ASP A 240 -3.38 31.30 -4.11
CA ASP A 240 -2.21 30.41 -3.99
C ASP A 240 -2.29 29.25 -5.00
N ILE A 241 -3.46 28.63 -5.15
CA ILE A 241 -3.66 27.57 -6.15
C ILE A 241 -3.46 28.13 -7.57
N TYR A 242 -4.05 29.29 -7.88
CA TYR A 242 -3.91 29.91 -9.20
C TYR A 242 -2.44 30.18 -9.55
N ASN A 243 -1.67 30.75 -8.61
CA ASN A 243 -0.26 31.06 -8.80
C ASN A 243 0.63 29.81 -8.95
N ASN A 244 0.17 28.65 -8.46
CA ASN A 244 0.92 27.40 -8.47
C ASN A 244 0.32 26.32 -9.37
N VAL A 245 -0.72 26.62 -10.15
CA VAL A 245 -1.46 25.61 -10.92
C VAL A 245 -0.57 24.85 -11.91
N TYR A 246 0.40 25.52 -12.52
CA TYR A 246 1.37 24.90 -13.44
C TYR A 246 2.43 24.04 -12.73
N ASN A 247 2.47 24.04 -11.40
CA ASN A 247 3.31 23.14 -10.60
C ASN A 247 2.63 21.78 -10.33
N ILE A 248 1.38 21.57 -10.77
CA ILE A 248 0.70 20.28 -10.69
C ILE A 248 1.40 19.29 -11.62
N LYS A 249 2.21 18.40 -11.03
CA LYS A 249 2.99 17.42 -11.80
C LYS A 249 2.17 16.24 -12.28
N SER A 250 1.27 15.74 -11.44
CA SER A 250 0.52 14.51 -11.67
C SER A 250 -0.76 14.48 -10.85
N ILE A 251 -1.83 13.92 -11.41
CA ILE A 251 -3.04 13.53 -10.69
C ILE A 251 -3.19 12.02 -10.86
N GLY A 252 -3.27 11.30 -9.74
CA GLY A 252 -3.18 9.83 -9.71
C GLY A 252 -1.80 9.35 -9.30
N ARG A 253 -1.12 8.58 -10.15
CA ARG A 253 0.23 8.07 -9.86
C ARG A 253 1.29 9.12 -10.21
N SER A 254 2.46 9.03 -9.60
CA SER A 254 3.58 9.95 -9.84
C SER A 254 4.06 9.97 -11.30
N GLU A 255 3.82 8.90 -12.05
CA GLU A 255 4.14 8.80 -13.49
C GLU A 255 3.04 9.30 -14.43
N ASP A 256 1.83 9.60 -13.91
CA ASP A 256 0.68 10.04 -14.71
C ASP A 256 0.70 11.58 -14.81
N PHE A 257 1.52 12.12 -15.71
CA PHE A 257 1.74 13.56 -15.84
C PHE A 257 0.49 14.33 -16.28
N VAL A 258 0.40 15.58 -15.82
CA VAL A 258 -0.66 16.54 -16.13
C VAL A 258 -0.13 17.64 -17.06
N ASN A 259 -0.95 18.02 -18.04
CA ASN A 259 -0.76 19.23 -18.84
C ASN A 259 -1.93 20.18 -18.57
N VAL A 260 -1.68 21.25 -17.80
CA VAL A 260 -2.68 22.30 -17.55
C VAL A 260 -2.83 23.14 -18.82
N THR A 261 -4.02 23.13 -19.40
CA THR A 261 -4.32 23.87 -20.63
C THR A 261 -4.85 25.26 -20.34
N ASP A 262 -5.58 25.42 -19.24
CA ASP A 262 -6.20 26.69 -18.87
C ASP A 262 -6.44 26.77 -17.36
N ALA A 263 -6.36 27.98 -16.82
CA ALA A 263 -6.69 28.26 -15.43
C ALA A 263 -7.18 29.70 -15.31
N GLU A 264 -8.38 29.89 -14.77
CA GLU A 264 -9.02 31.20 -14.71
C GLU A 264 -10.02 31.31 -13.55
N PHE A 265 -10.17 32.53 -13.05
CA PHE A 265 -11.23 32.85 -12.12
C PHE A 265 -12.53 33.09 -12.87
N VAL A 266 -13.58 32.35 -12.50
CA VAL A 266 -14.91 32.43 -13.09
C VAL A 266 -15.95 32.83 -12.05
N GLU A 267 -17.03 33.46 -12.51
CA GLU A 267 -18.20 33.71 -11.68
C GLU A 267 -19.19 32.56 -11.79
N LEU A 268 -19.67 32.08 -10.65
CA LEU A 268 -20.76 31.12 -10.56
C LEU A 268 -22.08 31.88 -10.43
N TYR A 269 -22.95 31.67 -11.41
CA TYR A 269 -24.29 32.22 -11.52
C TYR A 269 -25.32 31.28 -10.88
N ASP A 270 -26.36 31.89 -10.32
CA ASP A 270 -27.51 31.23 -9.72
C ASP A 270 -28.74 31.24 -10.65
N GLU A 271 -28.57 31.75 -11.86
CA GLU A 271 -29.59 31.85 -12.90
C GLU A 271 -29.02 31.25 -14.19
N LEU A 272 -29.87 30.57 -14.96
CA LEU A 272 -29.48 29.97 -16.23
C LEU A 272 -29.83 30.91 -17.39
N PRO A 273 -29.00 30.93 -18.45
CA PRO A 273 -29.30 31.71 -19.65
C PRO A 273 -30.40 31.06 -20.52
N GLU A 274 -30.67 29.78 -20.32
CA GLU A 274 -31.62 28.96 -21.06
C GLU A 274 -32.44 28.10 -20.08
N ASP A 275 -33.60 27.60 -20.53
CA ASP A 275 -34.50 26.77 -19.72
C ASP A 275 -33.85 25.44 -19.29
N GLU A 276 -32.90 24.93 -20.07
CA GLU A 276 -32.18 23.68 -19.80
C GLU A 276 -30.71 23.83 -20.21
N ILE A 277 -29.79 23.54 -19.29
CA ILE A 277 -28.36 23.41 -19.61
C ILE A 277 -27.96 21.96 -19.49
N ARG A 278 -27.42 21.41 -20.59
CA ARG A 278 -26.98 20.01 -20.66
C ARG A 278 -25.46 19.90 -20.75
N SER A 279 -24.88 18.99 -19.97
CA SER A 279 -23.45 18.71 -19.99
C SER A 279 -23.09 17.58 -20.96
N GLU A 280 -22.06 17.83 -21.78
CA GLU A 280 -21.41 16.83 -22.62
C GLU A 280 -20.38 16.00 -21.85
N TYR A 281 -19.97 16.46 -20.67
CA TYR A 281 -18.96 15.80 -19.86
C TYR A 281 -19.59 14.79 -18.90
N SER A 282 -18.77 13.83 -18.46
CA SER A 282 -19.14 13.02 -17.30
C SER A 282 -18.77 13.77 -16.03
N SER A 283 -19.52 13.59 -14.95
CA SER A 283 -19.29 14.30 -13.69
C SER A 283 -19.51 13.41 -12.47
N TYR A 284 -18.88 13.77 -11.37
CA TYR A 284 -19.32 13.36 -10.04
C TYR A 284 -20.36 14.34 -9.52
N LEU A 285 -21.59 13.88 -9.38
CA LEU A 285 -22.72 14.65 -8.85
C LEU A 285 -23.01 14.22 -7.41
N GLY A 286 -23.28 15.18 -6.52
CA GLY A 286 -23.74 14.91 -5.17
C GLY A 286 -24.99 14.02 -5.21
N ILE A 287 -25.02 13.00 -4.36
CA ILE A 287 -26.15 12.04 -4.42
C ILE A 287 -27.49 12.69 -4.11
N ASP A 288 -27.50 13.71 -3.25
CA ASP A 288 -28.72 14.38 -2.81
C ASP A 288 -29.22 15.35 -3.89
N THR A 289 -28.32 16.02 -4.63
CA THR A 289 -28.71 16.88 -5.77
C THR A 289 -29.47 16.13 -6.87
N VAL A 290 -29.14 14.85 -7.07
CA VAL A 290 -29.83 13.99 -8.04
C VAL A 290 -31.12 13.38 -7.49
N ARG A 291 -31.24 13.25 -6.16
CA ARG A 291 -32.43 12.69 -5.50
C ARG A 291 -33.53 13.72 -5.30
N ASP A 292 -33.12 14.95 -5.06
CA ASP A 292 -33.98 16.09 -4.82
C ASP A 292 -34.32 16.80 -6.15
N ASP A 293 -34.09 16.10 -7.28
CA ASP A 293 -34.44 16.53 -8.63
C ASP A 293 -33.85 17.90 -9.01
N ILE A 294 -32.69 18.27 -8.48
CA ILE A 294 -31.95 19.48 -8.88
C ILE A 294 -31.08 19.21 -10.11
N VAL A 295 -30.46 18.01 -10.16
CA VAL A 295 -29.65 17.58 -11.30
C VAL A 295 -30.25 16.31 -11.90
N TYR A 296 -30.68 16.42 -13.15
CA TYR A 296 -31.33 15.34 -13.86
C TYR A 296 -30.32 14.51 -14.65
N THR A 297 -30.36 13.20 -14.43
CA THR A 297 -29.57 12.24 -15.21
C THR A 297 -30.40 11.69 -16.37
N LYS A 298 -29.75 11.10 -17.38
CA LYS A 298 -30.44 10.43 -18.47
C LYS A 298 -31.45 9.39 -17.99
N THR A 299 -32.71 9.52 -18.41
CA THR A 299 -33.75 8.52 -18.10
C THR A 299 -33.65 7.31 -19.04
N LYS A 300 -33.69 6.09 -18.50
CA LYS A 300 -33.67 4.84 -19.29
C LYS A 300 -34.79 3.91 -18.85
N LYS A 301 -35.78 3.67 -19.74
CA LYS A 301 -36.88 2.68 -19.63
C LYS A 301 -37.16 2.20 -18.19
N GLY A 302 -37.81 3.03 -17.38
CA GLY A 302 -38.23 2.70 -16.01
C GLY A 302 -37.22 3.03 -14.89
N GLN A 303 -36.05 3.59 -15.19
CA GLN A 303 -35.11 4.14 -14.21
C GLN A 303 -35.16 5.66 -14.22
N ALA A 304 -35.49 6.25 -13.06
CA ALA A 304 -35.48 7.69 -12.84
C ALA A 304 -34.05 8.26 -12.76
N ILE A 305 -33.08 7.48 -12.25
CA ILE A 305 -31.68 7.90 -12.11
C ILE A 305 -30.76 6.87 -12.76
N VAL A 306 -29.88 7.33 -13.65
CA VAL A 306 -28.86 6.51 -14.32
C VAL A 306 -27.47 7.03 -13.96
N GLY A 307 -26.64 6.14 -13.43
CA GLY A 307 -25.25 6.43 -13.09
C GLY A 307 -24.64 5.35 -12.18
N THR A 308 -23.36 5.50 -11.88
CA THR A 308 -22.65 4.63 -10.93
C THR A 308 -22.46 5.34 -9.60
N LYS A 309 -22.99 4.76 -8.53
CA LYS A 309 -22.83 5.30 -7.18
C LYS A 309 -21.43 5.02 -6.64
N TYR A 310 -20.75 6.06 -6.17
CA TYR A 310 -19.48 5.96 -5.47
C TYR A 310 -19.55 6.58 -4.07
N SER A 311 -18.63 6.12 -3.20
CA SER A 311 -18.32 6.77 -1.93
C SER A 311 -16.85 7.17 -1.99
N LEU A 312 -16.60 8.41 -2.36
CA LEU A 312 -15.27 8.93 -2.66
C LEU A 312 -14.69 9.64 -1.44
N ASN A 313 -13.40 9.46 -1.23
CA ASN A 313 -12.65 10.16 -0.19
C ASN A 313 -12.40 11.61 -0.59
N LYS A 314 -12.63 12.56 0.33
CA LYS A 314 -12.38 14.00 0.14
C LYS A 314 -11.18 14.48 0.97
N LEU A 315 -11.38 14.74 2.26
CA LEU A 315 -10.31 15.08 3.20
C LEU A 315 -10.07 13.94 4.18
N TYR A 316 -8.95 13.97 4.89
CA TYR A 316 -8.68 13.01 5.97
C TYR A 316 -8.13 13.70 7.21
N LYS A 317 -8.35 13.06 8.35
CA LYS A 317 -7.69 13.38 9.62
C LYS A 317 -6.82 12.20 10.03
N ILE A 318 -5.72 12.46 10.74
CA ILE A 318 -4.88 11.42 11.29
C ILE A 318 -5.34 11.15 12.73
N GLU A 319 -5.89 9.97 12.97
CA GLU A 319 -6.28 9.50 14.30
C GLU A 319 -5.55 8.20 14.60
N ASN A 320 -4.82 8.14 15.71
CA ASN A 320 -4.04 6.96 16.12
C ASN A 320 -3.08 6.44 15.02
N GLY A 321 -2.44 7.35 14.28
CA GLY A 321 -1.54 7.01 13.18
C GLY A 321 -2.23 6.47 11.92
N LYS A 322 -3.57 6.51 11.86
CA LYS A 322 -4.36 6.08 10.70
C LYS A 322 -5.07 7.27 10.07
N ARG A 323 -5.16 7.27 8.75
CA ARG A 323 -5.97 8.26 8.02
C ARG A 323 -7.43 7.85 8.08
N ILE A 324 -8.27 8.72 8.63
CA ILE A 324 -9.73 8.60 8.64
C ILE A 324 -10.28 9.59 7.62
N PHE A 325 -10.83 9.06 6.53
CA PHE A 325 -11.33 9.87 5.41
C PHE A 325 -12.78 10.30 5.62
N GLU A 326 -13.05 11.57 5.33
CA GLU A 326 -14.38 12.06 5.03
C GLU A 326 -14.83 11.50 3.67
N LYS A 327 -15.98 10.84 3.64
CA LYS A 327 -16.54 10.23 2.44
C LYS A 327 -17.72 11.01 1.91
N LYS A 328 -17.67 11.37 0.64
CA LYS A 328 -18.77 11.99 -0.11
C LYS A 328 -19.44 10.96 -0.99
N ARG A 329 -20.76 10.90 -0.95
CA ARG A 329 -21.56 9.99 -1.78
C ARG A 329 -21.94 10.72 -3.05
N VAL A 330 -21.55 10.13 -4.18
CA VAL A 330 -21.74 10.75 -5.48
C VAL A 330 -22.33 9.76 -6.48
N ILE A 331 -22.94 10.29 -7.53
CA ILE A 331 -23.33 9.58 -8.74
C ILE A 331 -22.38 10.02 -9.85
N TYR A 332 -21.63 9.07 -10.41
CA TYR A 332 -20.92 9.27 -11.67
C TYR A 332 -21.87 9.01 -12.83
N THR A 333 -22.05 10.00 -13.69
CA THR A 333 -22.92 9.86 -14.87
C THR A 333 -22.43 10.71 -16.04
N SER A 334 -22.91 10.36 -17.22
CA SER A 334 -22.72 11.09 -18.47
C SER A 334 -24.08 11.61 -18.96
N GLU A 335 -24.10 12.68 -19.75
CA GLU A 335 -25.33 13.27 -20.30
C GLU A 335 -26.35 13.66 -19.20
N TYR A 336 -25.96 14.58 -18.32
CA TYR A 336 -26.83 15.15 -17.29
C TYR A 336 -27.17 16.60 -17.61
N TYR A 337 -28.23 17.13 -17.02
CA TYR A 337 -28.66 18.51 -17.21
C TYR A 337 -29.24 19.11 -15.93
N ILE A 338 -29.40 20.43 -15.93
CA ILE A 338 -30.11 21.20 -14.90
C ILE A 338 -31.12 22.12 -15.58
N GLU A 339 -32.25 22.33 -14.94
CA GLU A 339 -33.27 23.33 -15.34
C GLU A 339 -33.19 24.59 -14.46
N GLU A 340 -32.57 24.48 -13.29
CA GLU A 340 -32.32 25.60 -12.37
C GLU A 340 -31.04 25.40 -11.57
N CYS A 341 -30.46 26.50 -11.06
CA CYS A 341 -29.37 26.44 -10.08
C CYS A 341 -29.94 26.31 -8.66
N SER A 342 -29.16 25.75 -7.74
CA SER A 342 -29.56 25.60 -6.35
C SER A 342 -28.40 25.86 -5.40
N LYS A 343 -28.48 27.00 -4.68
CA LYS A 343 -27.53 27.35 -3.62
C LYS A 343 -27.50 26.34 -2.49
N GLU A 344 -28.67 25.82 -2.11
CA GLU A 344 -28.81 24.82 -1.05
C GLU A 344 -28.03 23.54 -1.37
N HIS A 345 -28.02 23.16 -2.65
CA HIS A 345 -27.37 21.94 -3.14
C HIS A 345 -25.98 22.17 -3.75
N ASN A 346 -25.47 23.40 -3.67
CA ASN A 346 -24.23 23.85 -4.30
C ASN A 346 -24.17 23.49 -5.80
N VAL A 347 -25.26 23.76 -6.53
CA VAL A 347 -25.36 23.58 -7.98
C VAL A 347 -25.46 24.96 -8.62
N PHE A 348 -24.51 25.26 -9.51
CA PHE A 348 -24.34 26.54 -10.17
C PHE A 348 -24.04 26.36 -11.65
N TYR A 349 -23.97 27.47 -12.38
CA TYR A 349 -23.48 27.53 -13.75
C TYR A 349 -22.37 28.57 -13.87
N ASP A 350 -21.27 28.28 -14.56
CA ASP A 350 -20.14 29.23 -14.71
C ASP A 350 -20.16 30.03 -16.03
N GLY A 351 -21.21 29.85 -16.85
CA GLY A 351 -21.28 30.39 -18.22
C GLY A 351 -20.90 29.39 -19.31
N GLU A 352 -20.33 28.24 -18.97
CA GLU A 352 -19.94 27.18 -19.92
C GLU A 352 -20.28 25.76 -19.38
N TYR A 353 -20.12 25.53 -18.08
CA TYR A 353 -20.26 24.24 -17.42
C TYR A 353 -21.20 24.31 -16.22
N ILE A 354 -21.92 23.21 -16.00
CA ILE A 354 -22.67 22.97 -14.77
C ILE A 354 -21.68 22.66 -13.65
N VAL A 355 -21.77 23.35 -12.52
CA VAL A 355 -20.83 23.21 -11.39
C VAL A 355 -21.58 22.68 -10.19
N ASN A 356 -21.26 21.46 -9.76
CA ASN A 356 -21.70 20.92 -8.47
C ASN A 356 -20.53 20.78 -7.50
N LEU A 357 -20.45 21.66 -6.50
CA LEU A 357 -19.37 21.69 -5.51
C LEU A 357 -19.67 20.69 -4.39
N ILE A 358 -18.74 19.75 -4.15
CA ILE A 358 -18.90 18.60 -3.23
C ILE A 358 -17.83 18.61 -2.15
#